data_AF-A0A9Q8VAG2-F1
#
_entry.id   AF-A0A9Q8VAG2-F1
#
_cell.length_a   1.000
_cell.length_b   1.000
_cell.length_c   1.000
_cell.angle_alpha   90.00
_cell.angle_beta   90.00
_cell.angle_gamma   90.00
#
_symmetry.space_group_name_H-M   'P 1'
#
loop_
_entity.id
_entity.type
_entity.pdbx_description
1 polymer ?
#
loop_
_entity_poly.entity_id
_entity_poly.type
_entity_poly.pdbx_seq_one_letter_code
_entity_poly.pdbx_strand_id
1 'polypeptide(L)'
;MAIDEFHDPEPQQSVYSDDQVAAWLRRISLPAQYAQYISTPSAIPKTEECLRILFRCQITTFPYENLTVHYSPTHRVDINPRSLYSKMMEPPHNGRGGYCMELSIFFHHMLRGLGFHVYMTGVRNRTRTDGEPRGEYQGW
;
A
#
# COMPACT_ATOMS: atom_id res chain seq x y z
N MET A 1 19.13 17.87 -12.89
CA MET A 1 18.21 18.06 -11.76
C MET A 1 18.74 17.20 -10.64
N ALA A 2 19.25 17.82 -9.58
CA ALA A 2 19.59 17.08 -8.38
C ALA A 2 18.30 16.39 -7.92
N ILE A 3 18.36 15.08 -7.74
CA ILE A 3 17.35 14.34 -7.02
C ILE A 3 17.45 14.88 -5.60
N ASP A 4 16.60 15.85 -5.27
CA ASP A 4 16.53 16.38 -3.90
C ASP A 4 16.37 15.18 -2.97
N GLU A 5 17.23 15.16 -1.95
CA GLU A 5 17.17 14.22 -0.85
C GLU A 5 15.74 14.14 -0.33
N PHE A 6 15.31 12.95 0.08
CA PHE A 6 14.01 12.79 0.75
C PHE A 6 13.88 13.85 1.84
N HIS A 7 12.72 14.49 1.95
CA HIS A 7 12.45 15.44 3.04
C HIS A 7 12.72 14.84 4.43
N ASP A 8 12.57 13.51 4.54
CA ASP A 8 13.02 12.73 5.68
C ASP A 8 14.46 12.21 5.42
N PRO A 9 15.44 12.58 6.26
CA PRO A 9 16.83 12.16 6.07
C PRO A 9 17.05 10.67 6.35
N GLU A 10 16.15 10.04 7.11
CA GLU A 10 16.28 8.67 7.61
C GLU A 10 15.01 7.86 7.30
N PRO A 11 15.14 6.60 6.81
CA PRO A 11 14.01 5.72 6.61
C PRO A 11 13.31 5.43 7.94
N GLN A 12 12.06 5.86 8.06
CA GLN A 12 11.29 5.58 9.26
C GLN A 12 10.80 4.10 9.27
N GLN A 13 10.69 3.49 10.46
CA GLN A 13 10.33 2.07 10.61
C GLN A 13 8.85 1.77 10.36
N SER A 14 8.51 0.59 9.84
CA SER A 14 7.10 0.20 9.73
C SER A 14 6.42 0.08 11.09
N VAL A 15 5.12 0.36 11.12
CA VAL A 15 4.26 0.02 12.26
C VAL A 15 3.90 -1.46 12.30
N TYR A 16 4.12 -2.18 11.21
CA TYR A 16 3.91 -3.62 11.11
C TYR A 16 5.18 -4.38 11.46
N SER A 17 5.01 -5.47 12.20
CA SER A 17 6.08 -6.42 12.53
C SER A 17 6.53 -7.22 11.29
N ASP A 18 7.72 -7.81 11.38
CA ASP A 18 8.24 -8.70 10.34
C ASP A 18 7.28 -9.87 10.02
N ASP A 19 6.61 -10.42 11.03
CA ASP A 19 5.62 -11.49 10.85
C ASP A 19 4.40 -11.03 10.04
N GLN A 20 3.94 -9.79 10.27
CA GLN A 20 2.84 -9.18 9.52
C GLN A 20 3.26 -8.89 8.07
N VAL A 21 4.49 -8.43 7.86
CA VAL A 21 5.04 -8.21 6.51
C VAL A 21 5.19 -9.55 5.78
N ALA A 22 5.68 -10.59 6.44
CA ALA A 22 5.77 -11.95 5.89
C ALA A 22 4.40 -12.54 5.55
N ALA A 23 3.38 -12.29 6.38
CA ALA A 23 2.00 -12.68 6.08
C ALA A 23 1.45 -11.94 4.85
N TRP A 24 1.75 -10.65 4.71
CA TRP A 24 1.39 -9.88 3.52
C TRP A 24 2.10 -10.39 2.25
N LEU A 25 3.41 -10.69 2.30
CA LEU A 25 4.14 -11.26 1.17
C LEU A 25 3.52 -12.59 0.69
N ARG A 26 3.07 -13.43 1.62
CA ARG A 26 2.30 -14.65 1.29
C ARG A 26 0.96 -14.32 0.64
N ARG A 27 0.25 -13.32 1.15
CA ARG A 27 -1.08 -12.94 0.67
C ARG A 27 -1.06 -12.39 -0.76
N ILE A 28 -0.09 -11.56 -1.10
CA ILE A 28 0.00 -10.96 -2.45
C ILE A 28 0.49 -11.92 -3.53
N SER A 29 0.80 -13.18 -3.17
CA SER A 29 1.16 -14.26 -4.10
C SER A 29 2.29 -13.88 -5.05
N LEU A 30 3.46 -13.57 -4.48
CA LEU A 30 4.64 -13.20 -5.27
C LEU A 30 5.10 -14.32 -6.22
N PRO A 31 5.78 -13.98 -7.34
CA PRO A 31 6.43 -14.96 -8.19
C PRO A 31 7.41 -15.85 -7.39
N ALA A 32 7.55 -17.11 -7.81
CA ALA A 32 8.33 -18.11 -7.09
C ALA A 32 9.77 -17.68 -6.78
N GLN A 33 10.40 -16.87 -7.64
CA GLN A 33 11.77 -16.36 -7.41
C GLN A 33 11.90 -15.39 -6.22
N TYR A 34 10.79 -14.97 -5.60
CA TYR A 34 10.78 -14.15 -4.39
C TYR A 34 10.40 -14.93 -3.13
N ALA A 35 10.11 -16.24 -3.24
CA ALA A 35 9.65 -17.05 -2.12
C ALA A 35 10.66 -17.07 -0.97
N GLN A 36 11.97 -17.04 -1.26
CA GLN A 36 13.02 -17.02 -0.22
C GLN A 36 12.99 -15.77 0.68
N TYR A 37 12.35 -14.67 0.25
CA TYR A 37 12.28 -13.44 1.04
C TYR A 37 11.11 -13.43 2.02
N ILE A 38 10.19 -14.39 1.95
CA ILE A 38 9.04 -14.45 2.86
C ILE A 38 9.50 -14.65 4.31
N SER A 39 10.51 -15.50 4.55
CA SER A 39 11.05 -15.75 5.88
C SER A 39 11.94 -14.62 6.41
N THR A 40 12.46 -13.79 5.51
CA THR A 40 13.33 -12.65 5.85
C THR A 40 12.95 -11.44 5.00
N PRO A 41 11.82 -10.77 5.29
CA PRO A 41 11.26 -9.72 4.43
C PRO A 41 12.24 -8.58 4.12
N SER A 42 13.06 -8.20 5.10
CA SER A 42 14.08 -7.15 4.98
C SER A 42 15.20 -7.48 3.98
N ALA A 43 15.38 -8.75 3.58
CA ALA A 43 16.36 -9.15 2.56
C ALA A 43 15.85 -9.00 1.12
N ILE A 44 14.57 -8.66 0.91
CA ILE A 44 14.04 -8.48 -0.44
C ILE A 44 14.83 -7.40 -1.21
N PRO A 45 15.11 -7.53 -2.51
CA PRO A 45 15.87 -6.53 -3.26
C PRO A 45 15.15 -5.17 -3.37
N LYS A 46 15.86 -4.06 -3.13
CA LYS A 46 15.29 -2.69 -3.25
C LYS A 46 15.55 -2.15 -4.65
N THR A 47 15.10 -2.90 -5.66
CA THR A 47 15.25 -2.54 -7.07
C THR A 47 13.92 -2.08 -7.65
N GLU A 48 13.98 -1.31 -8.74
CA GLU A 48 12.80 -0.90 -9.50
C GLU A 48 11.97 -2.12 -9.93
N GLU A 49 12.63 -3.19 -10.39
CA GLU A 49 11.96 -4.42 -10.81
C GLU A 49 11.17 -5.08 -9.67
N CYS A 50 11.78 -5.15 -8.48
CA CYS A 50 11.10 -5.71 -7.32
C CYS A 50 9.90 -4.84 -6.92
N LEU A 51 10.06 -3.51 -6.88
CA LEU A 51 8.98 -2.58 -6.56
C LEU A 51 7.82 -2.71 -7.56
N ARG A 52 8.11 -2.84 -8.85
CA ARG A 52 7.11 -3.06 -9.91
C ARG A 52 6.31 -4.33 -9.70
N ILE A 53 6.97 -5.42 -9.30
CA ILE A 53 6.31 -6.70 -9.00
C ILE A 53 5.45 -6.58 -7.73
N LEU A 54 6.00 -6.03 -6.65
CA LEU A 54 5.28 -5.80 -5.40
C LEU A 54 4.01 -4.98 -5.62
N PHE A 55 4.14 -3.88 -6.37
CA PHE A 55 3.00 -3.01 -6.69
C PHE A 55 1.94 -3.72 -7.52
N ARG A 56 2.33 -4.47 -8.56
CA ARG A 56 1.39 -5.25 -9.37
C ARG A 56 0.64 -6.27 -8.52
N CYS A 57 1.35 -7.04 -7.71
CA CYS A 57 0.76 -8.03 -6.81
C CYS A 57 -0.17 -7.38 -5.77
N GLN A 58 0.20 -6.22 -5.22
CA GLN A 58 -0.63 -5.44 -4.29
C GLN A 58 -1.97 -5.05 -4.93
N ILE A 59 -1.96 -4.40 -6.10
CA ILE A 59 -3.18 -3.88 -6.73
C ILE A 59 -4.07 -4.98 -7.31
N THR A 60 -3.52 -6.18 -7.59
CA THR A 60 -4.32 -7.34 -8.02
C THR A 60 -4.89 -8.15 -6.86
N THR A 61 -4.38 -7.93 -5.64
CA THR A 61 -4.80 -8.69 -4.45
C THR A 61 -5.85 -7.94 -3.63
N PHE A 62 -5.69 -6.63 -3.47
CA PHE A 62 -6.56 -5.82 -2.61
C PHE A 62 -7.55 -5.00 -3.45
N PRO A 63 -8.87 -5.19 -3.28
CA PRO A 63 -9.88 -4.44 -4.04
C PRO A 63 -9.83 -2.93 -3.79
N TYR A 64 -10.05 -2.13 -4.83
CA TYR A 64 -10.40 -0.72 -4.65
C TYR A 64 -11.90 -0.59 -4.39
N GLU A 65 -12.29 -0.13 -3.21
CA GLU A 65 -13.70 -0.09 -2.78
C GLU A 65 -13.99 1.03 -1.77
N ASN A 66 -15.26 1.41 -1.65
CA ASN A 66 -15.75 2.46 -0.75
C ASN A 66 -16.94 2.00 0.12
N LEU A 67 -17.09 0.69 0.34
CA LEU A 67 -18.23 0.11 1.05
C LEU A 67 -18.32 0.62 2.49
N THR A 68 -17.20 0.82 3.18
CA THR A 68 -17.20 1.37 4.54
C THR A 68 -17.79 2.79 4.58
N VAL A 69 -17.52 3.60 3.55
CA VAL A 69 -18.08 4.97 3.45
C VAL A 69 -19.59 4.94 3.33
N HIS A 70 -20.15 3.96 2.62
CA HIS A 70 -21.58 3.91 2.30
C HIS A 70 -22.43 3.03 3.23
N TYR A 71 -21.83 2.02 3.86
CA TYR A 71 -22.60 0.96 4.54
C TYR A 71 -22.13 0.66 5.97
N SER A 72 -21.05 1.29 6.45
CA SER A 72 -20.73 1.16 7.89
C SER A 72 -21.72 1.97 8.72
N PRO A 73 -22.12 1.50 9.92
CA PRO A 73 -23.05 2.25 10.78
C PRO A 73 -22.59 3.67 11.09
N THR A 74 -21.27 3.90 11.13
CA THR A 74 -20.67 5.20 11.43
C THR A 74 -20.42 6.04 10.18
N HIS A 75 -20.47 5.46 8.98
CA HIS A 75 -20.01 6.07 7.72
C HIS A 75 -18.61 6.71 7.84
N ARG A 76 -17.76 6.15 8.71
CA ARG A 76 -16.40 6.64 9.00
C ARG A 76 -15.38 5.57 8.64
N VAL A 77 -14.37 5.97 7.89
CA VAL A 77 -13.22 5.13 7.56
C VAL A 77 -12.12 5.35 8.60
N ASP A 78 -11.65 4.25 9.20
CA ASP A 78 -10.49 4.26 10.09
C ASP A 78 -9.23 3.97 9.28
N ILE A 79 -8.34 4.96 9.20
CA ILE A 79 -7.08 4.88 8.48
C ILE A 79 -5.89 4.53 9.39
N ASN A 80 -6.12 4.20 10.66
CA ASN A 80 -5.07 3.72 11.55
C ASN A 80 -4.45 2.45 10.96
N PRO A 81 -3.11 2.36 10.80
CA PRO A 81 -2.48 1.20 10.18
C PRO A 81 -2.86 -0.14 10.81
N ARG A 82 -3.06 -0.21 12.13
CA ARG A 82 -3.51 -1.46 12.78
C ARG A 82 -4.91 -1.87 12.32
N SER A 83 -5.83 -0.91 12.29
CA SER A 83 -7.20 -1.13 11.78
C SER A 83 -7.20 -1.55 10.31
N LEU A 84 -6.31 -0.98 9.48
CA LEU A 84 -6.14 -1.38 8.08
C LEU A 84 -5.65 -2.83 7.96
N TYR A 85 -4.68 -3.24 8.79
CA TYR A 85 -4.20 -4.61 8.80
C TYR A 85 -5.31 -5.59 9.17
N SER A 86 -6.05 -5.32 10.25
CA SER A 86 -7.20 -6.15 10.63
C SER A 86 -8.25 -6.23 9.53
N LYS A 87 -8.56 -5.10 8.88
CA LYS A 87 -9.51 -5.05 7.77
C LYS A 87 -9.08 -5.90 6.57
N MET A 88 -7.81 -5.83 6.18
CA MET A 88 -7.32 -6.41 4.90
C MET A 88 -6.75 -7.82 5.04
N MET A 89 -6.18 -8.16 6.20
CA MET A 89 -5.40 -9.37 6.42
C MET A 89 -6.04 -10.35 7.40
N GLU A 90 -6.83 -9.89 8.36
CA GLU A 90 -7.35 -10.75 9.44
C GLU A 90 -8.77 -11.27 9.13
N PRO A 91 -9.12 -12.48 9.64
CA PRO A 91 -10.50 -12.94 9.63
C PRO A 91 -11.43 -12.00 10.43
N PRO A 92 -12.73 -11.91 10.08
CA PRO A 92 -13.41 -12.62 9.00
C PRO A 92 -13.29 -11.91 7.64
N HIS A 93 -12.50 -10.83 7.55
CA HIS A 93 -12.54 -9.86 6.45
C HIS A 93 -11.39 -10.01 5.44
N ASN A 94 -10.74 -11.18 5.42
CA ASN A 94 -9.58 -11.60 4.59
C ASN A 94 -9.77 -11.48 3.06
N GLY A 95 -10.11 -10.28 2.58
CA GLY A 95 -10.53 -9.99 1.21
C GLY A 95 -11.15 -8.60 1.01
N ARG A 96 -11.33 -7.79 2.06
CA ARG A 96 -11.69 -6.37 1.91
C ARG A 96 -10.48 -5.55 1.44
N GLY A 97 -10.77 -4.42 0.82
CA GLY A 97 -9.75 -3.45 0.41
C GLY A 97 -10.12 -2.07 0.90
N GLY A 98 -9.97 -1.04 0.07
CA GLY A 98 -10.34 0.32 0.46
C GLY A 98 -10.13 1.33 -0.66
N TYR A 99 -10.39 2.60 -0.35
CA TYR A 99 -10.07 3.71 -1.26
C TYR A 99 -8.59 4.10 -1.15
N CYS A 100 -8.19 5.17 -1.87
CA CYS A 100 -6.80 5.57 -2.02
C CYS A 100 -6.04 5.70 -0.69
N MET A 101 -6.60 6.38 0.33
CA MET A 101 -5.90 6.58 1.60
C MET A 101 -5.59 5.26 2.32
N GLU A 102 -6.56 4.35 2.41
CA GLU A 102 -6.38 3.06 3.08
C GLU A 102 -5.31 2.21 2.40
N LEU A 103 -5.42 2.06 1.07
CA LEU A 103 -4.50 1.22 0.30
C LEU A 103 -3.08 1.82 0.26
N SER A 104 -2.96 3.15 0.15
CA SER A 104 -1.67 3.84 0.14
C SER A 104 -0.97 3.76 1.49
N ILE A 105 -1.68 3.97 2.61
CA ILE A 105 -1.08 3.87 3.97
C ILE A 105 -0.64 2.42 4.23
N PHE A 106 -1.48 1.44 3.90
CA PHE A 106 -1.15 0.04 4.06
C PHE A 106 0.10 -0.35 3.26
N PHE A 107 0.14 -0.02 1.96
CA PHE A 107 1.28 -0.34 1.11
C PHE A 107 2.55 0.41 1.52
N HIS A 108 2.44 1.67 1.96
CA HIS A 108 3.55 2.47 2.49
C HIS A 108 4.23 1.75 3.67
N HIS A 109 3.46 1.27 4.63
CA HIS A 109 4.02 0.53 5.76
C HIS A 109 4.57 -0.85 5.38
N MET A 110 4.00 -1.53 4.39
CA MET A 110 4.60 -2.76 3.87
C MET A 110 5.96 -2.50 3.22
N LEU A 111 6.08 -1.47 2.38
CA LEU A 111 7.36 -1.07 1.78
C LEU A 111 8.41 -0.69 2.85
N ARG A 112 8.02 0.05 3.90
CA ARG A 112 8.90 0.34 5.04
C ARG A 112 9.34 -0.93 5.77
N GLY A 113 8.43 -1.89 5.93
CA GLY A 113 8.73 -3.17 6.60
C GLY A 113 9.71 -4.02 5.80
N LEU A 114 9.69 -3.88 4.48
CA LEU A 114 10.71 -4.46 3.60
C LEU A 114 12.04 -3.69 3.62
N GLY A 115 12.07 -2.47 4.15
CA GLY A 115 13.25 -1.60 4.17
C GLY A 115 13.42 -0.70 2.95
N PHE A 116 12.35 -0.41 2.21
CA PHE A 116 12.38 0.66 1.20
C PHE A 116 12.35 2.04 1.87
N HIS A 117 13.09 2.99 1.31
CA HIS A 117 12.97 4.40 1.67
C HIS A 117 11.80 5.02 0.88
N VAL A 118 10.69 5.29 1.56
CA VAL A 118 9.45 5.83 0.97
C VAL A 118 8.85 6.93 1.84
N TYR A 119 8.22 7.92 1.21
CA TYR A 119 7.44 8.98 1.86
C TYR A 119 6.02 9.02 1.28
N MET A 120 5.10 9.65 2.02
CA MET A 120 3.74 9.88 1.55
C MET A 120 3.64 11.28 0.92
N THR A 121 2.88 11.39 -0.16
CA THR A 121 2.60 12.67 -0.81
C THR A 121 1.12 12.78 -1.16
N GLY A 122 0.61 14.01 -1.12
CA GLY A 122 -0.74 14.35 -1.55
C GLY A 122 -0.80 14.56 -3.06
N VAL A 123 -1.94 14.27 -3.67
CA VAL A 123 -2.18 14.50 -5.09
C VAL A 123 -3.55 15.12 -5.32
N ARG A 124 -3.68 15.89 -6.40
CA ARG A 124 -4.97 16.34 -6.93
C ARG A 124 -5.36 15.48 -8.11
N ASN A 125 -6.53 14.86 -8.06
CA ASN A 125 -6.99 14.01 -9.15
C ASN A 125 -7.62 14.86 -10.25
N ARG A 126 -7.55 14.36 -11.49
CA ARG A 126 -8.22 14.98 -12.64
C ARG A 126 -8.86 13.88 -13.46
N THR A 127 -10.12 14.07 -13.83
CA THR A 127 -10.86 13.07 -14.60
C THR A 127 -10.18 12.84 -15.94
N ARG A 128 -10.11 11.58 -16.36
CA ARG A 128 -9.65 11.19 -17.70
C ARG A 128 -10.85 10.71 -18.50
N THR A 129 -11.07 11.33 -19.67
CA THR A 129 -12.09 10.93 -20.65
C THR A 129 -11.35 10.49 -21.90
N ASP A 130 -11.58 9.25 -22.33
CA ASP A 130 -10.88 8.63 -23.47
C ASP A 130 -9.35 8.65 -23.35
N GLY A 131 -8.83 8.50 -22.12
CA GLY A 131 -7.40 8.55 -21.87
C GLY A 131 -6.79 9.96 -21.90
N GLU A 132 -7.61 11.01 -21.99
CA GLU A 132 -7.15 12.40 -21.94
C GLU A 132 -7.62 13.08 -20.64
N PRO A 133 -6.73 13.73 -19.87
CA PRO A 133 -7.11 14.52 -18.70
C PRO A 133 -8.00 15.70 -19.11
N ARG A 134 -9.22 15.78 -18.57
CA ARG A 134 -10.20 16.85 -18.83
C ARG A 134 -10.79 17.39 -17.54
N GLY A 135 -11.34 18.60 -17.60
CA GLY A 135 -11.99 19.27 -16.46
C GLY A 135 -11.00 19.89 -15.47
N GLU A 136 -11.53 20.36 -14.34
CA GLU A 136 -10.76 20.91 -13.22
C GLU A 136 -10.10 19.80 -12.39
N TYR A 137 -9.05 20.17 -11.67
CA TYR A 137 -8.53 19.33 -10.61
C TYR A 137 -9.60 19.17 -9.52
N GLN A 138 -9.77 17.95 -9.06
CA GLN A 138 -10.65 17.57 -7.95
C GLN A 138 -9.77 17.24 -6.72
N GLY A 139 -10.37 17.35 -5.53
CA GLY A 139 -9.67 17.22 -4.25
C GLY A 139 -9.32 18.57 -3.61
N TRP A 140 -8.55 18.52 -2.52
CA TRP A 140 -8.10 19.70 -1.76
C TRP A 140 -6.83 20.33 -2.37
#